data_AF-A0A6M1Y7H3-F1
#
_entry.id   AF-A0A6M1Y7H3-F1
#
_cell.length_a   1.000
_cell.length_b   1.000
_cell.length_c   1.000
_cell.angle_alpha   90.00
_cell.angle_beta   90.00
_cell.angle_gamma   90.00
#
_symmetry.space_group_name_H-M   'P 1'
#
loop_
_entity.id
_entity.type
_entity.pdbx_description
1 polymer ?
#
loop_
_entity_poly.entity_id
_entity_poly.type
_entity_poly.pdbx_seq_one_letter_code
_entity_poly.pdbx_strand_id
1 'polypeptide(L)'
;MRTALLVLGTALLLGGCTEKKTLSVVDFLENEAVLYGTLTRCNEDPSGMDPRECSNARQAAERIAAIEERTMREAREQAFESARAEYREQLEQERELRIRAEEEAEAARLEALTTSSEGPADVGTADGGAGGTTDAQAPADVAPPEPDDQPAEDPPG
;
A
#
# COMPACT_ATOMS: atom_id res chain seq x y z
N MET A 1 14.27 -42.70 -65.27
CA MET A 1 13.82 -41.64 -64.34
C MET A 1 12.85 -42.19 -63.29
N ARG A 2 13.28 -43.13 -62.42
CA ARG A 2 12.42 -43.68 -61.34
C ARG A 2 13.16 -43.93 -60.02
N THR A 3 14.48 -43.76 -59.99
CA THR A 3 15.33 -44.01 -58.82
C THR A 3 15.66 -42.75 -58.00
N ALA A 4 15.37 -41.55 -58.52
CA ALA A 4 15.71 -40.29 -57.85
C ALA A 4 14.68 -39.86 -56.78
N LEU A 5 13.51 -40.48 -56.72
CA LEU A 5 12.42 -40.09 -55.82
C LEU A 5 12.42 -40.85 -54.48
N LEU A 6 13.27 -41.86 -54.31
CA LEU A 6 13.33 -42.67 -53.09
C LEU A 6 14.34 -42.18 -52.05
N VAL A 7 15.25 -41.27 -52.42
CA VAL A 7 16.31 -40.78 -51.51
C VAL A 7 15.87 -39.56 -50.70
N LEU A 8 14.83 -38.84 -51.14
CA LEU A 8 14.37 -37.62 -50.46
C LEU A 8 13.42 -37.87 -49.28
N GLY A 9 12.85 -39.08 -49.16
CA GLY A 9 11.88 -39.43 -48.11
C GLY A 9 12.49 -39.90 -46.79
N THR A 10 13.74 -40.37 -46.78
CA THR A 10 14.40 -40.92 -45.58
C THR A 10 15.18 -39.88 -44.77
N ALA A 11 15.44 -38.69 -45.30
CA ALA A 11 16.18 -37.64 -44.60
C ALA A 11 15.36 -36.90 -43.51
N LEU A 12 14.03 -36.98 -43.52
CA LEU A 12 13.16 -36.34 -42.51
C LEU A 12 12.90 -37.18 -41.25
N LEU A 13 13.34 -38.44 -41.20
CA LEU A 13 13.13 -39.32 -40.03
C LEU A 13 14.29 -39.30 -39.02
N LEU A 14 15.31 -38.46 -39.25
CA LEU A 14 16.43 -38.24 -38.32
C LEU A 14 16.25 -36.98 -37.46
N GLY A 15 15.05 -36.41 -37.44
CA GLY A 15 14.67 -35.30 -36.56
C GLY A 15 14.60 -35.72 -35.10
N GLY A 16 15.77 -35.74 -34.45
CA GLY A 16 15.98 -35.41 -33.03
C GLY A 16 15.08 -36.09 -31.99
N CYS A 17 15.55 -37.21 -31.43
CA CYS A 17 15.37 -37.43 -30.00
C CYS A 17 16.17 -36.37 -29.25
N THR A 18 15.64 -35.14 -29.17
CA THR A 18 16.14 -34.17 -28.20
C THR A 18 15.67 -34.67 -26.84
N GLU A 19 16.60 -35.19 -26.05
CA GLU A 19 16.38 -35.52 -24.65
C GLU A 19 15.73 -34.29 -23.99
N LYS A 20 14.50 -34.47 -23.45
CA LYS A 20 13.77 -33.36 -22.83
C LYS A 20 14.65 -32.83 -21.70
N LYS A 21 15.13 -31.59 -21.85
CA LYS A 21 15.92 -30.93 -20.82
C LYS A 21 15.04 -30.76 -19.58
N THR A 22 15.47 -31.32 -18.46
CA THR A 22 14.88 -31.05 -17.14
C THR A 22 14.92 -29.55 -16.88
N LEU A 23 13.76 -28.95 -16.59
CA LEU A 23 13.68 -27.54 -16.22
C LEU A 23 14.38 -27.27 -14.89
N SER A 24 15.18 -26.21 -14.85
CA SER A 24 15.87 -25.74 -13.66
C SER A 24 14.97 -24.79 -12.85
N VAL A 25 15.38 -24.51 -11.62
CA VAL A 25 14.72 -23.50 -10.77
C VAL A 25 14.67 -22.13 -11.46
N VAL A 26 15.73 -21.75 -12.18
CA VAL A 26 15.78 -20.46 -12.88
C VAL A 26 14.77 -20.41 -14.01
N ASP A 27 14.65 -21.49 -14.79
CA ASP A 27 13.66 -21.57 -15.89
C ASP A 27 12.22 -21.39 -15.36
N PHE A 28 11.94 -21.85 -14.13
CA PHE A 28 10.64 -21.65 -13.48
C PHE A 28 10.43 -20.23 -12.93
N LEU A 29 11.49 -19.60 -12.41
CA LEU A 29 11.43 -18.20 -11.97
C LEU A 29 11.22 -17.23 -13.14
N GLU A 30 11.72 -17.58 -14.33
CA GLU A 30 11.54 -16.77 -15.54
C GLU A 30 10.16 -16.96 -16.19
N ASN A 31 9.44 -18.04 -15.87
CA ASN A 31 8.13 -18.34 -16.46
C ASN A 31 7.18 -18.99 -15.45
N GLU A 32 6.41 -18.15 -14.77
CA GLU A 32 5.43 -18.58 -13.77
C GLU A 32 4.34 -19.48 -14.33
N ALA A 33 3.89 -19.28 -15.58
CA ALA A 33 2.88 -20.14 -16.19
C ALA A 33 3.37 -21.59 -16.32
N VAL A 34 4.65 -21.77 -16.67
CA VAL A 34 5.31 -23.08 -16.73
C VAL A 34 5.49 -23.67 -15.33
N LEU A 35 5.81 -22.84 -14.34
CA LEU A 35 5.87 -23.25 -12.93
C LEU A 35 4.53 -23.78 -12.43
N TYR A 36 3.45 -22.99 -12.54
CA TYR A 36 2.13 -23.38 -12.07
C TYR A 36 1.64 -24.65 -12.77
N GLY A 37 1.75 -24.72 -14.09
CA GLY A 37 1.36 -25.92 -14.83
C GLY A 37 2.19 -27.16 -14.47
N THR A 38 3.45 -26.98 -14.07
CA THR A 38 4.30 -28.09 -13.62
C THR A 38 3.95 -28.53 -12.21
N LEU A 39 3.71 -27.59 -11.28
CA LEU A 39 3.25 -27.90 -9.92
C LEU A 39 1.91 -28.64 -9.93
N THR A 40 0.96 -28.22 -10.76
CA THR A 40 -0.33 -28.91 -10.93
C THR A 40 -0.12 -30.37 -11.31
N ARG A 41 0.67 -30.64 -12.37
CA ARG A 41 0.98 -32.02 -12.78
C ARG A 41 1.72 -32.81 -11.72
N CYS A 42 2.67 -32.19 -11.02
CA CYS A 42 3.41 -32.82 -9.92
C CYS A 42 2.50 -33.21 -8.74
N ASN A 43 1.37 -32.52 -8.55
CA ASN A 43 0.40 -32.84 -7.50
C ASN A 43 -0.64 -33.88 -7.97
N GLU A 44 -1.04 -33.84 -9.25
CA GLU A 44 -2.05 -34.75 -9.82
C GLU A 44 -1.49 -36.14 -10.15
N ASP A 45 -0.33 -36.21 -10.83
CA ASP A 45 0.34 -37.46 -11.19
C ASP A 45 1.87 -37.32 -11.00
N PRO A 46 2.36 -37.50 -9.76
CA PRO A 46 3.79 -37.44 -9.47
C PRO A 46 4.58 -38.58 -10.12
N SER A 47 3.92 -39.70 -10.45
CA SER A 47 4.58 -40.88 -11.00
C SER A 47 4.94 -40.72 -12.48
N GLY A 48 4.19 -39.89 -13.21
CA GLY A 48 4.45 -39.54 -14.61
C GLY A 48 5.46 -38.41 -14.83
N MET A 49 6.01 -37.82 -13.77
CA MET A 49 6.87 -36.63 -13.82
C MET A 49 8.32 -36.95 -13.42
N ASP A 50 9.29 -36.19 -13.94
CA ASP A 50 10.68 -36.24 -13.46
C ASP A 50 10.73 -35.68 -12.02
N PRO A 51 11.17 -36.46 -11.01
CA PRO A 51 11.25 -36.00 -9.62
C PRO A 51 12.08 -34.72 -9.44
N ARG A 52 13.08 -34.50 -10.30
CA ARG A 52 13.91 -33.29 -10.27
C ARG A 52 13.15 -32.07 -10.77
N GLU A 53 12.29 -32.21 -11.79
CA GLU A 53 11.42 -31.11 -12.23
C GLU A 53 10.47 -30.70 -11.11
N CYS A 54 9.87 -31.67 -10.41
CA CYS A 54 8.97 -31.38 -9.29
C CYS A 54 9.70 -30.74 -8.10
N SER A 55 10.91 -31.19 -7.77
CA SER A 55 11.72 -30.57 -6.71
C SER A 55 12.14 -29.14 -7.08
N ASN A 56 12.56 -28.91 -8.33
CA ASN A 56 12.93 -27.58 -8.82
C ASN A 56 11.73 -26.62 -8.83
N ALA A 57 10.56 -27.10 -9.25
CA ALA A 57 9.33 -26.31 -9.25
C ALA A 57 8.93 -25.90 -7.83
N ARG A 58 8.95 -26.83 -6.86
CA ARG A 58 8.66 -26.50 -5.45
C ARG A 58 9.65 -25.47 -4.90
N GLN A 59 10.94 -25.62 -5.17
CA GLN A 59 11.94 -24.64 -4.76
C GLN A 59 11.73 -23.26 -5.41
N ALA A 60 11.32 -23.22 -6.68
CA ALA A 60 10.99 -21.96 -7.34
C ALA A 60 9.78 -21.27 -6.69
N ALA A 61 8.73 -22.01 -6.36
CA ALA A 61 7.56 -21.49 -5.65
C ALA A 61 7.92 -20.94 -4.27
N GLU A 62 8.75 -21.64 -3.50
CA GLU A 62 9.24 -21.14 -2.20
C GLU A 62 10.02 -19.82 -2.34
N ARG A 63 10.84 -19.68 -3.40
CA ARG A 63 11.57 -18.43 -3.66
C ARG A 63 10.65 -17.29 -4.05
N ILE A 64 9.63 -17.55 -4.87
CA ILE A 64 8.63 -16.54 -5.24
C ILE A 64 7.87 -16.08 -4.00
N ALA A 65 7.36 -17.00 -3.19
CA ALA A 65 6.67 -16.67 -1.94
C ALA A 65 7.54 -15.83 -0.99
N ALA A 66 8.84 -16.17 -0.87
CA ALA A 66 9.77 -15.39 -0.06
C ALA A 66 10.05 -13.99 -0.62
N ILE A 67 10.07 -13.82 -1.94
CA ILE A 67 10.18 -12.50 -2.58
C ILE A 67 8.91 -11.70 -2.34
N GLU A 68 7.74 -12.29 -2.59
CA GLU A 68 6.44 -11.65 -2.37
C GLU A 68 6.29 -11.19 -0.91
N GLU A 69 6.62 -12.03 0.07
CA GLU A 69 6.56 -11.65 1.49
C GLU A 69 7.43 -10.43 1.79
N ARG A 70 8.66 -10.39 1.25
CA ARG A 70 9.56 -9.24 1.42
C ARG A 70 8.99 -7.99 0.78
N THR A 71 8.51 -8.08 -0.46
CA THR A 71 7.93 -6.93 -1.16
C THR A 71 6.68 -6.40 -0.47
N MET A 72 5.84 -7.29 0.08
CA MET A 72 4.66 -6.90 0.84
C MET A 72 5.02 -6.25 2.18
N ARG A 73 6.08 -6.72 2.85
CA ARG A 73 6.61 -6.08 4.06
C ARG A 73 7.11 -4.68 3.76
N GLU A 74 7.94 -4.53 2.72
CA GLU A 74 8.48 -3.23 2.29
C GLU A 74 7.37 -2.25 1.88
N ALA A 75 6.36 -2.72 1.15
CA ALA A 75 5.21 -1.90 0.76
C ALA A 75 4.41 -1.39 1.98
N ARG A 76 4.22 -2.23 3.00
CA ARG A 76 3.54 -1.85 4.25
C ARG A 76 4.36 -0.83 5.05
N GLU A 77 5.68 -1.02 5.13
CA GLU A 77 6.58 -0.08 5.80
C GLU A 77 6.55 1.29 5.10
N GLN A 78 6.64 1.31 3.77
CA GLN A 78 6.53 2.56 2.99
C GLN A 78 5.17 3.25 3.15
N ALA A 79 4.07 2.48 3.16
CA ALA A 79 2.73 3.00 3.40
C ALA A 79 2.60 3.61 4.81
N PHE A 80 3.20 2.98 5.81
CA PHE A 80 3.20 3.51 7.17
C PHE A 80 4.03 4.79 7.29
N GLU A 81 5.21 4.84 6.66
CA GLU A 81 6.07 6.01 6.69
C GLU A 81 5.44 7.20 5.96
N SER A 82 4.82 6.97 4.80
CA SER A 82 4.08 8.01 4.06
C SER A 82 2.89 8.53 4.86
N ALA A 83 2.06 7.66 5.42
CA ALA A 83 0.94 8.08 6.29
C ALA A 83 1.42 8.90 7.50
N ARG A 84 2.56 8.53 8.11
CA ARG A 84 3.14 9.31 9.21
C ARG A 84 3.69 10.66 8.78
N ALA A 85 4.18 10.81 7.55
CA ALA A 85 4.63 12.08 7.02
C ALA A 85 3.43 13.00 6.74
N GLU A 86 2.41 12.48 6.05
CA GLU A 86 1.16 13.20 5.77
C GLU A 86 0.47 13.67 7.05
N TYR A 87 0.43 12.83 8.08
CA TYR A 87 -0.14 13.21 9.37
C TYR A 87 0.63 14.38 10.03
N ARG A 88 1.97 14.39 9.94
CA ARG A 88 2.77 15.50 10.48
C ARG A 88 2.50 16.80 9.73
N GLU A 89 2.39 16.73 8.40
CA GLU A 89 2.08 17.89 7.57
C GLU A 89 0.70 18.45 7.89
N GLN A 90 -0.31 17.60 8.06
CA GLN A 90 -1.66 18.03 8.45
C GLN A 90 -1.65 18.72 9.82
N LEU A 91 -0.95 18.15 10.80
CA LEU A 91 -0.85 18.73 12.14
C LEU A 91 -0.13 20.09 12.13
N GLU A 92 0.90 20.24 11.29
CA GLU A 92 1.60 21.50 11.11
C GLU A 92 0.69 22.56 10.47
N GLN A 93 -0.05 22.20 9.43
CA GLN A 93 -1.04 23.08 8.80
C GLN A 93 -2.13 23.51 9.78
N GLU A 94 -2.67 22.59 10.57
CA GLU A 94 -3.70 22.90 11.57
C GLU A 94 -3.14 23.85 12.64
N ARG A 95 -1.93 23.59 13.13
CA ARG A 95 -1.27 24.49 14.09
C ARG A 95 -1.07 25.88 13.50
N GLU A 96 -0.62 25.98 12.26
CA GLU A 96 -0.41 27.27 11.60
C GLU A 96 -1.72 28.04 11.43
N LEU A 97 -2.80 27.37 11.01
CA LEU A 97 -4.12 27.98 10.89
C LEU A 97 -4.63 28.50 12.24
N ARG A 98 -4.40 27.75 13.33
CA ARG A 98 -4.77 28.20 14.67
C ARG A 98 -4.01 29.45 15.10
N ILE A 99 -2.69 29.47 14.89
CA ILE A 99 -1.86 30.63 15.21
C ILE A 99 -2.33 31.86 14.43
N ARG A 100 -2.58 31.73 13.12
CA ARG A 100 -3.09 32.84 12.30
C ARG A 100 -4.44 33.35 12.80
N ALA A 101 -5.36 32.46 13.16
CA ALA A 101 -6.66 32.86 13.70
C ALA A 101 -6.54 33.60 15.05
N GLU A 102 -5.62 33.17 15.91
CA GLU A 102 -5.32 33.86 17.18
C GLU A 102 -4.72 35.25 16.95
N GLU A 103 -3.76 35.37 16.02
CA GLU A 103 -3.16 36.66 15.63
C GLU A 103 -4.18 37.63 15.02
N GLU A 104 -5.06 37.15 14.14
CA GLU A 104 -6.14 37.95 13.56
C GLU A 104 -7.14 38.42 14.62
N ALA A 105 -7.49 37.56 15.58
CA ALA A 105 -8.37 37.91 16.68
C ALA A 105 -7.73 38.94 17.63
N GLU A 106 -6.43 38.83 17.91
CA GLU A 106 -5.69 39.81 18.70
C GLU A 106 -5.60 41.16 17.98
N ALA A 107 -5.29 41.15 16.68
CA ALA A 107 -5.24 42.36 15.85
C ALA A 107 -6.60 43.09 15.85
N ALA A 108 -7.70 42.36 15.67
CA ALA A 108 -9.06 42.92 15.72
C ALA A 108 -9.40 43.50 17.11
N ARG A 109 -8.94 42.87 18.20
CA ARG A 109 -9.11 43.40 19.56
C ARG A 109 -8.33 44.69 19.77
N LEU A 110 -7.09 44.76 19.29
CA LEU A 110 -6.27 45.97 19.37
C LEU A 110 -6.87 47.12 18.56
N GLU A 111 -7.36 46.85 17.35
CA GLU A 111 -8.03 47.83 16.49
C GLU A 111 -9.33 48.38 17.13
N ALA A 112 -10.10 47.53 17.78
CA ALA A 112 -11.30 47.95 18.50
C ALA A 112 -10.96 48.90 19.67
N LEU A 113 -9.85 48.66 20.36
CA LEU A 113 -9.37 49.52 21.46
C LEU A 113 -8.87 50.88 20.96
N THR A 114 -8.13 50.93 19.85
CA THR A 114 -7.63 52.19 19.29
C THR A 114 -8.76 53.05 18.75
N THR A 115 -9.68 52.46 17.98
CA THR A 115 -10.82 53.18 17.36
C THR A 115 -11.80 53.72 18.42
N SER A 116 -11.96 53.03 19.56
CA SER A 116 -12.81 53.49 20.66
C SER A 116 -12.23 54.68 21.43
N SER A 117 -10.93 54.97 21.28
CA SER A 117 -10.26 56.07 22.00
C SER A 117 -10.36 57.45 21.32
N GLU A 118 -10.85 57.51 20.07
CA GLU A 118 -10.92 58.75 19.26
C GLU A 118 -12.34 59.35 19.14
N GLY A 119 -13.31 58.88 19.94
CA GLY A 119 -14.63 59.49 20.04
C GLY A 119 -14.60 60.78 20.89
N PRO A 120 -15.25 61.88 20.46
CA PRO A 120 -15.33 63.09 21.26
C PRO A 120 -15.99 62.77 22.60
N ALA A 121 -15.39 63.24 23.70
CA ALA A 121 -15.90 63.07 25.05
C ALA A 121 -17.32 63.64 25.17
N ASP A 122 -18.33 62.78 25.09
CA ASP A 122 -19.68 63.08 25.54
C ASP A 122 -19.96 62.27 26.81
N VAL A 123 -20.25 63.01 27.88
CA VAL A 123 -20.47 62.50 29.24
C VAL A 123 -21.96 62.15 29.34
N GLY A 124 -22.29 60.87 29.17
CA GLY A 124 -23.65 60.34 29.28
C GLY A 124 -23.74 59.19 30.28
N THR A 125 -24.43 59.44 31.40
CA THR A 125 -24.61 58.56 32.57
C THR A 125 -25.52 57.34 32.33
N ALA A 126 -25.08 56.19 32.89
CA ALA A 126 -25.81 55.02 33.43
C ALA A 126 -26.89 54.27 32.61
N ASP A 127 -26.79 52.93 32.56
CA ASP A 127 -27.53 51.98 33.44
C ASP A 127 -27.72 50.60 32.76
N GLY A 128 -27.76 49.52 33.57
CA GLY A 128 -28.56 48.32 33.23
C GLY A 128 -27.90 47.05 32.62
N GLY A 129 -27.28 46.22 33.48
CA GLY A 129 -27.62 44.79 33.71
C GLY A 129 -27.61 43.67 32.62
N ALA A 130 -27.47 42.44 33.14
CA ALA A 130 -27.55 41.10 32.54
C ALA A 130 -26.35 40.67 31.67
N GLY A 131 -25.58 39.61 31.99
CA GLY A 131 -25.99 38.31 32.50
C GLY A 131 -25.98 37.32 31.34
N GLY A 132 -24.82 36.73 31.04
CA GLY A 132 -24.65 35.77 29.95
C GLY A 132 -23.33 35.01 30.08
N THR A 133 -23.29 34.00 30.93
CA THR A 133 -22.24 32.98 30.92
C THR A 133 -22.46 32.10 29.70
N THR A 134 -21.70 32.33 28.64
CA THR A 134 -21.60 31.36 27.54
C THR A 134 -20.50 30.36 27.88
N ASP A 135 -20.93 29.21 28.38
CA ASP A 135 -20.17 27.97 28.28
C ASP A 135 -19.93 27.68 26.78
N ALA A 136 -18.77 28.10 26.28
CA ALA A 136 -18.26 27.64 25.00
C ALA A 136 -17.29 26.49 25.29
N GLN A 137 -17.90 25.30 25.30
CA GLN A 137 -17.30 23.98 25.23
C GLN A 137 -15.92 23.99 24.53
N ALA A 138 -14.87 23.57 25.24
CA ALA A 138 -13.61 23.20 24.62
C ALA A 138 -13.88 22.10 23.58
N PRO A 139 -13.26 22.14 22.38
CA PRO A 139 -13.34 21.02 21.47
C PRO A 139 -12.74 19.81 22.16
N ALA A 140 -13.52 18.74 22.25
CA ALA A 140 -13.01 17.45 22.70
C ALA A 140 -11.82 17.07 21.83
N ASP A 141 -10.69 16.72 22.47
CA ASP A 141 -9.64 15.91 21.87
C ASP A 141 -10.30 14.73 21.17
N VAL A 142 -10.45 14.82 19.84
CA VAL A 142 -10.79 13.67 19.02
C VAL A 142 -9.53 12.81 19.05
N ALA A 143 -9.56 11.79 19.91
CA ALA A 143 -8.55 10.75 19.90
C ALA A 143 -8.37 10.25 18.46
N PRO A 144 -7.12 10.02 18.00
CA PRO A 144 -6.88 9.39 16.71
C PRO A 144 -7.76 8.14 16.58
N PRO A 145 -8.35 7.86 15.39
CA PRO A 145 -9.09 6.63 15.21
C PRO A 145 -8.17 5.47 15.61
N GLU A 146 -8.61 4.68 16.59
CA GLU A 146 -7.91 3.45 16.94
C GLU A 146 -7.80 2.61 15.67
N PRO A 147 -6.63 2.03 15.37
CA PRO A 147 -6.51 1.12 14.24
C PRO A 147 -7.56 0.02 14.42
N ASP A 148 -8.39 -0.18 13.40
CA ASP A 148 -9.33 -1.29 13.34
C ASP A 148 -8.54 -2.59 13.50
N ASP A 149 -8.48 -3.11 14.74
CA ASP A 149 -8.10 -4.47 15.07
C ASP A 149 -9.21 -5.40 14.55
N GLN A 150 -9.34 -5.49 13.22
CA GLN A 150 -10.08 -6.59 12.62
C GLN A 150 -9.22 -7.83 12.78
N PRO A 151 -9.64 -8.82 13.59
CA PRO A 151 -8.95 -10.10 13.65
C PRO A 151 -8.93 -10.66 12.23
N ALA A 152 -7.74 -10.98 11.73
CA ALA A 152 -7.57 -11.68 10.48
C ALA A 152 -8.45 -12.94 10.54
N GLU A 153 -9.49 -12.99 9.72
CA GLU A 153 -10.27 -14.21 9.55
C GLU A 153 -9.31 -15.29 9.05
N ASP A 154 -9.18 -16.36 9.84
CA ASP A 154 -8.42 -17.55 9.47
C ASP A 154 -8.95 -18.07 8.11
N PRO A 155 -8.07 -18.31 7.12
CA PRO A 155 -8.51 -18.92 5.87
C PRO A 155 -9.06 -20.33 6.15
N PRO A 156 -10.16 -20.74 5.49
CA PRO A 156 -10.67 -22.10 5.65
C PRO A 156 -9.62 -23.12 5.17
N GLY A 157 -9.33 -24.07 6.05
CA GLY A 157 -8.46 -25.22 5.77
C GLY A 157 -9.07 -26.25 4.83
#